data_AF-A0A2H0FYR6-F1
#
_entry.id   AF-A0A2H0FYR6-F1
#
_cell.length_a   1.000
_cell.length_b   1.000
_cell.length_c   1.000
_cell.angle_alpha   90.00
_cell.angle_beta   90.00
_cell.angle_gamma   90.00
#
_symmetry.space_group_name_H-M   'P 1'
#
loop_
_entity.id
_entity.type
_entity.pdbx_description
1 polymer ?
#
loop_
_entity_poly.entity_id
_entity_poly.type
_entity_poly.pdbx_seq_one_letter_code
_entity_poly.pdbx_strand_id
1 'polypeptide(L)'
;MTLQTIKSIDGKVEYVLLPVTVYKALKEEIEDELAGLEAATEKGEEYVPFVLDDYVDNPVALSRMKAHITQKELAQRLGVTQAYVSKIERQEKVTPKLLARVNAVLS
;
A
#
# COMPACT_ATOMS: atom_id res chain seq x y z
N MET A 1 1.84 -24.64 37.26
CA MET A 1 1.71 -25.45 36.03
C MET A 1 2.87 -25.11 35.11
N THR A 2 3.48 -26.10 34.46
CA THR A 2 4.48 -25.87 33.42
C THR A 2 3.75 -25.75 32.10
N LEU A 3 3.69 -24.54 31.55
CA LEU A 3 3.04 -24.28 30.26
C LEU A 3 3.97 -24.70 29.12
N GLN A 4 3.46 -25.52 28.20
CA GLN A 4 4.22 -25.89 27.01
C GLN A 4 4.10 -24.77 25.97
N THR A 5 5.25 -24.22 25.57
CA THR A 5 5.34 -23.15 24.58
C THR A 5 5.91 -23.68 23.27
N ILE A 6 5.36 -23.25 22.14
CA ILE A 6 5.94 -23.44 20.81
C ILE A 6 6.58 -22.12 20.40
N LYS A 7 7.83 -22.19 19.93
CA LYS A 7 8.60 -21.02 19.49
C LYS A 7 8.55 -20.89 17.97
N SER A 8 8.57 -19.66 17.49
CA SER A 8 8.79 -19.27 16.11
C SER A 8 10.20 -19.65 15.64
N ILE A 9 10.45 -19.53 14.33
CA ILE A 9 11.77 -19.76 13.71
C ILE A 9 12.83 -18.82 14.33
N ASP A 10 12.42 -17.62 14.72
CA ASP A 10 13.27 -16.62 15.38
C ASP A 10 13.45 -16.87 16.89
N GLY A 11 12.94 -17.99 17.42
CA GLY A 11 13.09 -18.38 18.82
C GLY A 11 12.15 -17.66 19.80
N LYS A 12 11.30 -16.75 19.33
CA LYS A 12 10.25 -16.09 20.14
C LYS A 12 9.10 -17.06 20.43
N VAL A 13 8.52 -17.00 21.62
CA VAL A 13 7.34 -17.81 21.95
C VAL A 13 6.14 -17.29 21.15
N GLU A 14 5.52 -18.16 20.37
CA GLU A 14 4.42 -17.80 19.47
C GLU A 14 3.10 -18.47 19.89
N TYR A 15 3.16 -19.70 20.42
CA TYR A 15 1.96 -20.41 20.89
C TYR A 15 2.18 -21.03 22.27
N VAL A 16 1.09 -21.16 23.03
CA VAL A 16 1.03 -21.87 24.32
C VAL A 16 -0.05 -22.95 24.24
N LEU A 17 0.27 -24.17 24.69
CA LEU A 17 -0.75 -25.21 24.87
C LEU A 17 -1.44 -25.06 26.22
N LEU A 18 -2.76 -24.96 26.18
CA LEU A 18 -3.62 -24.92 27.35
C LEU A 18 -4.62 -26.09 27.30
N PRO A 19 -4.84 -26.80 28.42
CA PRO A 19 -5.99 -27.69 28.53
C PRO A 19 -7.28 -26.93 28.26
N VAL A 20 -8.19 -27.54 27.49
CA VAL A 20 -9.43 -26.88 27.01
C VAL A 20 -10.27 -26.32 28.17
N THR A 21 -10.29 -26.99 29.31
CA THR A 21 -11.02 -26.54 30.50
C THR A 21 -10.44 -25.26 31.09
N VAL A 22 -9.12 -25.13 31.10
CA VAL A 22 -8.40 -23.94 31.58
C VAL A 22 -8.59 -22.78 30.61
N TYR A 23 -8.46 -23.04 29.31
CA TYR A 23 -8.74 -22.03 28.27
C TYR A 23 -10.17 -21.48 28.39
N LYS A 24 -11.18 -22.35 28.51
CA LYS A 24 -12.57 -21.91 28.64
C LYS A 24 -12.83 -21.08 29.90
N ALA A 25 -12.16 -21.41 31.01
CA ALA A 25 -12.30 -20.66 32.26
C ALA A 25 -11.66 -19.27 32.19
N LEU A 26 -10.56 -19.14 31.45
CA LEU A 26 -9.79 -17.90 31.33
C LEU A 26 -10.08 -17.12 30.03
N LYS A 27 -11.03 -17.59 29.22
CA LYS A 27 -11.24 -17.08 27.87
C LYS A 27 -11.53 -15.57 27.87
N GLU A 28 -12.43 -15.12 28.73
CA GLU A 28 -12.84 -13.71 28.80
C GLU A 28 -11.65 -12.81 29.19
N GLU A 29 -10.89 -13.20 30.23
CA GLU A 29 -9.69 -12.47 30.65
C GLU A 29 -8.61 -12.43 29.55
N ILE A 30 -8.43 -13.53 28.81
CA ILE A 30 -7.50 -13.60 27.67
C ILE A 30 -7.96 -12.66 26.56
N GLU A 31 -9.25 -12.64 26.22
CA GLU A 31 -9.81 -11.77 25.18
C GLU A 31 -9.70 -10.29 25.55
N ASP A 32 -9.96 -9.92 26.82
CA ASP A 32 -9.82 -8.55 27.31
C ASP A 32 -8.37 -8.04 27.26
N GLU A 33 -7.40 -8.86 27.70
CA GLU A 33 -5.97 -8.52 27.64
C GLU A 33 -5.46 -8.43 26.19
N LEU A 34 -5.92 -9.34 25.31
CA LEU A 34 -5.57 -9.30 23.89
C LEU A 34 -6.15 -8.06 23.20
N ALA A 35 -7.37 -7.65 23.51
CA ALA A 35 -7.96 -6.43 22.96
C ALA A 35 -7.14 -5.17 23.33
N GLY A 36 -6.60 -5.13 24.55
CA GLY A 36 -5.69 -4.06 24.99
C GLY A 36 -4.36 -4.03 24.22
N LEU A 37 -3.83 -5.21 23.87
CA LEU A 37 -2.63 -5.35 23.06
C LEU A 37 -2.90 -4.99 21.59
N GLU A 38 -3.99 -5.47 20.99
CA GLU A 38 -4.40 -5.14 19.62
C GLU A 38 -4.55 -3.62 19.44
N ALA A 39 -5.24 -2.94 20.35
CA ALA A 39 -5.36 -1.47 20.36
C ALA A 39 -4.01 -0.74 20.50
N ALA A 40 -2.99 -1.37 21.08
CA ALA A 40 -1.63 -0.83 21.15
C ALA A 40 -0.84 -1.12 19.86
N THR A 41 -1.06 -2.25 19.20
CA THR A 41 -0.48 -2.60 17.89
C THR A 41 -1.10 -1.81 16.73
N GLU A 42 -2.39 -1.48 16.78
CA GLU A 42 -3.04 -0.59 15.79
C GLU A 42 -2.42 0.82 15.78
N LYS A 43 -1.80 1.26 16.89
CA LYS A 43 -1.00 2.50 16.91
C LYS A 43 0.37 2.36 16.23
N GLY A 44 0.82 1.14 15.96
CA GLY A 44 2.11 0.83 15.35
C GLY A 44 2.02 0.45 13.86
N GLU A 45 0.89 -0.08 13.41
CA GLU A 45 0.58 -0.30 12.00
C GLU A 45 -0.42 0.76 11.51
N GLU A 46 0.01 2.01 11.55
CA GLU A 46 -0.76 3.12 10.98
C GLU A 46 -0.94 2.85 9.47
N TYR A 47 -2.17 2.59 9.04
CA TYR A 47 -2.51 2.45 7.63
C TYR A 47 -2.04 3.70 6.89
N VAL A 48 -0.98 3.56 6.07
CA VAL A 48 -0.48 4.64 5.21
C VAL A 48 -1.23 4.56 3.88
N PRO A 49 -2.06 5.56 3.52
CA PRO A 49 -2.71 5.58 2.22
C PRO A 49 -1.68 5.57 1.11
N PHE A 50 -1.92 4.78 0.06
CA PHE A 50 -1.07 4.78 -1.12
C PHE A 50 -1.26 6.09 -1.91
N VAL A 51 -0.30 7.01 -1.78
CA VAL A 51 -0.29 8.28 -2.52
C VAL A 51 0.59 8.12 -3.76
N LEU A 52 -0.01 8.19 -4.95
CA LEU A 52 0.70 8.06 -6.24
C LEU A 52 1.87 9.03 -6.39
N ASP A 53 1.74 10.23 -5.84
CA ASP A 53 2.73 11.30 -5.88
C ASP A 53 4.06 10.89 -5.20
N ASP A 54 4.05 9.89 -4.30
CA ASP A 54 5.25 9.39 -3.62
C ASP A 54 6.05 8.38 -4.47
N TYR A 55 5.46 7.87 -5.56
CA TYR A 55 6.03 6.79 -6.38
C TYR A 55 6.25 7.19 -7.84
N VAL A 56 5.76 8.35 -8.27
CA VAL A 56 5.79 8.77 -9.68
C VAL A 56 6.31 10.20 -9.81
N ASP A 57 7.60 10.32 -10.12
CA ASP A 57 8.24 11.63 -10.32
C ASP A 57 7.79 12.34 -11.60
N ASN A 58 7.45 11.56 -12.64
CA ASN A 58 7.13 12.15 -13.93
C ASN A 58 5.70 12.73 -13.93
N PRO A 59 5.55 14.05 -14.14
CA PRO A 59 4.25 14.70 -14.01
C PRO A 59 3.26 14.30 -15.11
N VAL A 60 3.74 13.84 -16.27
CA VAL A 60 2.87 13.31 -17.35
C VAL A 60 2.31 11.95 -16.95
N ALA A 61 3.17 11.05 -16.44
CA ALA A 61 2.73 9.75 -15.95
C ALA A 61 1.73 9.89 -14.80
N LEU A 62 2.01 10.79 -13.86
CA LEU A 62 1.15 11.09 -12.72
C LEU A 62 -0.22 11.62 -13.17
N SER A 63 -0.26 12.59 -14.09
CA SER A 63 -1.52 13.13 -14.63
C SER A 63 -2.32 12.05 -15.35
N ARG A 64 -1.66 11.18 -16.13
CA ARG A 64 -2.30 10.05 -16.81
C ARG A 64 -2.90 9.04 -15.83
N MET A 65 -2.17 8.69 -14.77
CA MET A 65 -2.62 7.75 -13.75
C MET A 65 -3.80 8.30 -12.95
N LYS A 66 -3.77 9.61 -12.61
CA LYS A 66 -4.91 10.31 -11.98
C LYS A 66 -6.15 10.35 -12.88
N ALA A 67 -5.96 10.35 -14.20
CA ALA A 67 -7.05 10.25 -15.17
C ALA A 67 -7.49 8.80 -15.50
N HIS A 68 -6.88 7.78 -14.88
CA HIS A 68 -7.18 6.36 -15.09
C HIS A 68 -7.13 5.88 -16.55
N ILE A 69 -6.22 6.42 -17.37
CA ILE A 69 -6.04 5.98 -18.77
C ILE A 69 -4.68 5.33 -19.04
N THR A 70 -4.64 4.52 -20.09
CA THR A 70 -3.44 3.87 -20.61
C THR A 70 -2.58 4.84 -21.43
N GLN A 71 -1.30 4.49 -21.62
CA GLN A 71 -0.40 5.25 -22.51
C GLN A 71 -0.91 5.29 -23.96
N LYS A 72 -1.61 4.23 -24.40
CA LYS A 72 -2.19 4.14 -25.74
C LYS A 72 -3.34 5.13 -25.92
N GLU A 73 -4.21 5.25 -24.93
CA GLU A 73 -5.32 6.22 -24.96
C GLU A 73 -4.81 7.66 -24.87
N LEU A 74 -3.82 7.94 -24.03
CA LEU A 74 -3.16 9.26 -24.00
C LEU A 74 -2.53 9.60 -25.35
N ALA A 75 -1.89 8.63 -26.00
CA ALA A 75 -1.29 8.80 -27.32
C ALA A 75 -2.34 9.13 -28.39
N GLN A 76 -3.48 8.41 -28.39
CA GLN A 76 -4.60 8.68 -29.29
C GLN A 76 -5.16 10.09 -29.10
N ARG A 77 -5.37 10.50 -27.84
CA ARG A 77 -5.84 11.84 -27.47
C ARG A 77 -4.90 12.95 -27.93
N LEU A 78 -3.59 12.72 -27.84
CA LEU A 78 -2.57 13.69 -28.25
C LEU A 78 -2.26 13.66 -29.76
N GLY A 79 -2.73 12.65 -30.51
CA GLY A 79 -2.36 12.43 -31.90
C GLY A 79 -0.89 12.06 -32.09
N VAL A 80 -0.31 11.32 -31.14
CA VAL A 80 1.11 10.89 -31.14
C VAL A 80 1.21 9.37 -31.03
N THR A 81 2.42 8.81 -31.13
CA THR A 81 2.63 7.38 -30.96
C THR A 81 2.70 6.99 -29.47
N GLN A 82 2.31 5.75 -29.14
CA GLN A 82 2.49 5.21 -27.79
C GLN A 82 3.98 5.23 -27.36
N ALA A 83 4.90 4.95 -28.31
CA ALA A 83 6.34 5.01 -28.05
C ALA A 83 6.80 6.41 -27.63
N TYR A 84 6.20 7.46 -28.20
CA TYR A 84 6.48 8.84 -27.78
C TYR A 84 6.01 9.09 -26.35
N VAL A 85 4.80 8.64 -25.98
CA VAL A 85 4.29 8.73 -24.59
C VAL A 85 5.19 7.98 -23.61
N SER A 86 5.59 6.76 -23.95
CA SER A 86 6.52 5.97 -23.14
C SER A 86 7.87 6.67 -22.95
N LYS A 87 8.39 7.33 -24.00
CA LYS A 87 9.62 8.11 -23.92
C LYS A 87 9.49 9.30 -22.98
N ILE A 88 8.42 10.09 -23.08
CA ILE A 88 8.24 11.30 -22.24
C ILE A 88 7.99 10.93 -20.77
N GLU A 89 7.34 9.80 -20.48
CA GLU A 89 7.11 9.31 -19.11
C GLU A 89 8.39 8.79 -18.43
N ARG A 90 9.40 8.42 -19.22
CA ARG A 90 10.72 7.98 -18.71
C ARG A 90 11.74 9.12 -18.57
N GLN A 91 11.39 10.33 -19.02
CA GLN A 91 12.28 11.49 -18.88
C GLN A 91 12.15 12.09 -17.49
N GLU A 92 13.28 12.50 -16.90
CA GLU A 92 13.30 13.21 -15.61
C GLU A 92 12.65 14.60 -15.70
N LYS A 93 12.80 15.27 -16.85
CA LYS A 93 12.35 16.64 -17.06
C LYS A 93 11.35 16.71 -18.19
N VAL A 94 10.14 17.17 -17.87
CA VAL A 94 9.09 17.47 -18.84
C VAL A 94 8.97 18.98 -18.98
N THR A 95 8.88 19.47 -20.21
CA THR A 95 8.68 20.91 -20.43
C THR A 95 7.28 21.35 -19.98
N PRO A 96 7.13 22.55 -19.37
CA PRO A 96 5.82 23.04 -18.94
C PRO A 96 4.78 23.09 -20.07
N LYS A 97 5.23 23.39 -21.30
CA LYS A 97 4.38 23.39 -22.50
C LYS A 97 3.80 22.02 -22.82
N LEU A 98 4.60 20.95 -22.68
CA LEU A 98 4.14 19.58 -22.90
C LEU A 98 3.14 19.16 -21.83
N LEU A 99 3.43 19.47 -20.56
CA LEU A 99 2.53 19.18 -19.44
C LEU A 99 1.18 19.88 -19.59
N ALA A 100 1.18 21.17 -19.94
CA ALA A 100 -0.06 21.92 -20.19
C ALA A 100 -0.89 21.30 -21.31
N ARG A 101 -0.23 20.85 -22.39
CA ARG A 101 -0.91 20.15 -23.49
C ARG A 101 -1.51 18.81 -23.04
N VAL A 102 -0.79 18.03 -22.23
CA VAL A 102 -1.31 16.77 -21.68
C VAL A 102 -2.56 17.02 -20.84
N ASN A 103 -2.50 17.96 -19.90
CA ASN A 103 -3.62 18.25 -19.01
C ASN A 103 -4.85 18.74 -19.79
N ALA A 104 -4.66 19.49 -20.87
CA ALA A 104 -5.76 19.95 -21.72
C ALA A 104 -6.55 18.83 -22.40
N VAL A 105 -5.97 17.64 -22.62
CA VAL A 105 -6.68 16.49 -23.21
C VAL A 105 -7.11 15.43 -22.17
N LEU A 106 -6.67 15.60 -20.93
CA LEU A 106 -7.11 14.80 -19.79
C LEU A 106 -8.30 15.43 -19.04
N SER A 107 -8.52 16.74 -19.25
CA SER A 107 -9.67 17.49 -18.72
C SER A 107 -10.98 17.12 -19.41
#